data_AF-A0A833LSK9-F1
#
_entry.id   AF-A0A833LSK9-F1
#
_cell.length_a   1.000
_cell.length_b   1.000
_cell.length_c   1.000
_cell.angle_alpha   90.00
_cell.angle_beta   90.00
_cell.angle_gamma   90.00
#
_symmetry.space_group_name_H-M   'P 1'
#
loop_
_entity.id
_entity.type
_entity.pdbx_description
1 polymer ?
#
loop_
_entity_poly.entity_id
_entity_poly.type
_entity_poly.pdbx_seq_one_letter_code
_entity_poly.pdbx_strand_id
1 'polypeptide(L)'
;FSTKEPKTGTDGTLSWTVDINNASTGEDFVLGLKEITLPDGVTRPYSMWLAGNYPRALDGLCKLLSLDMRVVDPAWIGMKLRKLLDYSEPFGDFMAFVPGSRKQQTWPSTVAYIAQLIIHRYAMLGILDEAGFPLQQMGILEAPEDTTSNKVLPTQGKLCPECGNHTMIRKDGCDFCTACGAVGTCG
;
A
#
# COMPACT_ATOMS: atom_id res chain seq x y z
N PHE A 1 -8.94 -0.69 19.26
CA PHE A 1 -9.74 -0.22 18.11
C PHE A 1 -10.92 0.61 18.60
N SER A 2 -11.16 1.80 18.04
CA SER A 2 -12.32 2.62 18.44
C SER A 2 -13.60 2.12 17.77
N THR A 3 -14.60 1.71 18.57
CA THR A 3 -15.89 1.21 18.06
C THR A 3 -16.67 2.30 17.32
N LYS A 4 -16.63 3.55 17.82
CA LYS A 4 -17.31 4.70 17.21
C LYS A 4 -16.35 5.56 16.40
N GLU A 5 -16.88 6.16 15.34
CA GLU A 5 -16.15 7.15 14.55
C GLU A 5 -15.90 8.39 15.43
N PRO A 6 -14.66 8.91 15.47
CA PRO A 6 -14.37 10.19 16.14
C PRO A 6 -15.29 11.29 15.61
N LYS A 7 -15.92 12.03 16.52
CA LYS A 7 -16.78 13.17 16.16
C LYS A 7 -15.94 14.44 16.18
N THR A 8 -16.06 15.21 15.10
CA THR A 8 -15.42 16.52 14.98
C THR A 8 -16.18 17.54 15.80
N GLY A 9 -15.47 18.50 16.38
CA GLY A 9 -16.08 19.69 16.99
C GLY A 9 -16.62 20.65 15.93
N THR A 10 -17.01 21.85 16.36
CA THR A 10 -17.48 22.93 15.48
C THR A 10 -16.42 23.41 14.49
N ASP A 11 -15.14 23.26 14.84
CA ASP A 11 -14.01 23.64 13.99
C ASP A 11 -13.81 22.65 12.82
N GLY A 12 -14.53 21.52 12.82
CA GLY A 12 -14.48 20.52 11.77
C GLY A 12 -13.19 19.69 11.77
N THR A 13 -12.84 19.16 10.60
CA THR A 13 -11.58 18.47 10.34
C THR A 13 -11.22 18.60 8.86
N LEU A 14 -9.95 18.36 8.52
CA LEU A 14 -9.53 18.32 7.13
C LEU A 14 -10.15 17.13 6.39
N SER A 15 -10.57 17.39 5.16
CA SER A 15 -11.13 16.39 4.26
C SER A 15 -10.45 16.48 2.91
N TRP A 16 -9.84 15.38 2.48
CA TRP A 16 -9.44 15.21 1.09
C TRP A 16 -10.63 14.72 0.28
N THR A 17 -10.93 15.35 -0.85
CA THR A 17 -12.08 15.01 -1.70
C THR A 17 -11.68 14.92 -3.16
N VAL A 18 -12.29 14.01 -3.90
CA VAL A 18 -12.08 13.82 -5.34
C VAL A 18 -13.39 13.44 -6.03
N ASP A 19 -13.60 13.98 -7.22
CA ASP A 19 -14.76 13.67 -8.06
C ASP A 19 -14.53 12.38 -8.84
N ILE A 20 -15.59 11.57 -8.96
CA ILE A 20 -15.61 10.30 -9.69
C ILE A 20 -16.80 10.32 -10.63
N ASN A 21 -16.52 10.08 -11.91
CA ASN A 21 -17.53 9.98 -12.95
C ASN A 21 -17.35 8.66 -13.71
N ASN A 22 -18.34 7.77 -13.62
CA ASN A 22 -18.42 6.55 -14.42
C ASN A 22 -19.58 6.69 -15.41
N ALA A 23 -19.26 7.14 -16.62
CA ALA A 23 -20.24 7.37 -17.67
C ALA A 23 -20.97 6.08 -18.12
N SER A 24 -20.37 4.90 -17.95
CA SER A 24 -20.97 3.61 -18.33
C SER A 24 -22.19 3.28 -17.47
N THR A 25 -22.11 3.55 -16.17
CA THR A 25 -23.19 3.27 -15.19
C THR A 25 -23.98 4.53 -14.79
N GLY A 26 -23.53 5.71 -15.23
CA GLY A 26 -24.15 7.00 -14.93
C GLY A 26 -23.82 7.53 -13.53
N GLU A 27 -22.82 6.96 -12.86
CA GLU A 27 -22.39 7.39 -11.53
C GLU A 27 -21.61 8.71 -11.63
N ASP A 28 -21.93 9.65 -10.73
CA ASP A 28 -21.35 10.97 -10.67
C ASP A 28 -21.38 11.46 -9.22
N PHE A 29 -20.28 11.30 -8.52
CA PHE A 29 -20.21 11.49 -7.08
C PHE A 29 -18.82 11.90 -6.60
N VAL A 30 -18.76 12.38 -5.37
CA VAL A 30 -17.55 12.79 -4.67
C VAL A 30 -17.16 11.72 -3.66
N LEU A 31 -15.90 11.30 -3.68
CA LEU A 31 -15.26 10.53 -2.62
C LEU A 31 -14.61 11.51 -1.62
N GLY A 32 -14.96 11.39 -0.34
CA GLY A 32 -14.34 12.15 0.75
C GLY A 32 -13.62 11.28 1.77
N LEU A 33 -12.44 11.72 2.21
CA LEU A 33 -11.64 11.13 3.29
C LEU A 33 -11.40 12.16 4.39
N LYS A 34 -11.90 11.88 5.59
CA LYS A 34 -11.63 12.69 6.78
C LYS A 34 -10.28 12.29 7.34
N GLU A 35 -9.48 13.28 7.64
CA GLU A 35 -8.11 13.12 8.11
C GLU A 35 -7.95 13.71 9.50
N ILE A 36 -7.06 13.11 10.28
CA ILE A 36 -6.66 13.60 11.59
C ILE A 36 -5.14 13.58 11.70
N THR A 37 -4.58 14.66 12.24
CA THR A 37 -3.16 14.72 12.60
C THR A 37 -3.00 14.22 14.03
N LEU A 38 -2.19 13.18 14.18
CA LEU A 38 -1.88 12.57 15.47
C LEU A 38 -0.82 13.40 16.23
N PRO A 39 -0.63 13.18 17.55
CA PRO A 39 0.36 13.91 18.34
C PRO A 39 1.81 13.73 17.86
N ASP A 40 2.11 12.65 17.15
CA ASP A 40 3.40 12.38 16.50
C ASP A 40 3.61 13.19 15.19
N GLY A 41 2.61 13.97 14.77
CA GLY A 41 2.62 14.78 13.56
C GLY A 41 2.14 14.04 12.31
N VAL A 42 1.85 12.74 12.39
CA VAL A 42 1.39 11.96 11.24
C VAL A 42 -0.09 12.22 10.98
N THR A 43 -0.41 12.64 9.75
CA THR A 43 -1.80 12.77 9.30
C THR A 43 -2.26 11.48 8.67
N ARG A 44 -3.41 10.94 9.12
CA ARG A 44 -3.99 9.72 8.56
C ARG A 44 -5.49 9.84 8.30
N PRO A 45 -6.02 9.18 7.26
CA PRO A 45 -7.46 9.05 7.08
C PRO A 45 -8.05 8.17 8.19
N TYR A 46 -9.25 8.52 8.66
CA TYR A 46 -9.95 7.76 9.70
C TYR A 46 -11.41 7.43 9.37
N SER A 47 -11.97 8.04 8.32
CA SER A 47 -13.29 7.70 7.79
C SER A 47 -13.44 8.19 6.35
N MET A 48 -14.39 7.60 5.64
CA MET A 48 -14.73 7.95 4.27
C MET A 48 -16.25 8.02 4.06
N TRP A 49 -16.67 8.80 3.07
CA TRP A 49 -18.05 8.88 2.61
C TRP A 49 -18.10 9.18 1.12
N LEU A 50 -19.26 8.93 0.53
CA LEU A 50 -19.59 9.33 -0.83
C LEU A 50 -20.72 10.36 -0.80
N ALA A 51 -20.76 11.24 -1.79
CA ALA A 51 -21.84 12.22 -1.95
C ALA A 51 -22.15 12.43 -3.43
N GLY A 52 -23.42 12.35 -3.83
CA GLY A 52 -23.84 12.47 -5.22
C GLY A 52 -24.59 11.22 -5.71
N ASN A 53 -24.47 10.91 -7.00
CA ASN A 53 -25.10 9.75 -7.61
C ASN A 53 -24.15 8.55 -7.61
N TYR A 54 -24.36 7.61 -6.68
CA TYR A 54 -23.58 6.39 -6.55
C TYR A 54 -24.47 5.21 -6.13
N PRO A 55 -24.05 3.94 -6.37
CA PRO A 55 -24.83 2.79 -5.95
C PRO A 55 -24.91 2.69 -4.43
N ARG A 56 -26.13 2.60 -3.88
CA ARG A 56 -26.34 2.51 -2.41
C ARG A 56 -25.63 1.31 -1.76
N ALA A 57 -25.30 0.27 -2.53
CA ALA A 57 -24.48 -0.84 -2.06
C ALA A 57 -23.11 -0.39 -1.53
N LEU A 58 -22.57 0.73 -2.04
CA LEU A 58 -21.29 1.29 -1.60
C LEU A 58 -21.34 1.91 -0.19
N ASP A 59 -22.52 2.16 0.39
CA ASP A 59 -22.63 2.65 1.77
C ASP A 59 -22.03 1.63 2.75
N GLY A 60 -22.25 0.34 2.50
CA GLY A 60 -21.67 -0.75 3.28
C GLY A 60 -20.14 -0.79 3.16
N LEU A 61 -19.63 -0.61 1.95
CA LEU A 61 -18.18 -0.53 1.68
C LEU A 61 -17.54 0.65 2.42
N CYS A 62 -18.15 1.85 2.34
CA CYS A 62 -17.68 3.03 3.06
C CYS A 62 -17.61 2.78 4.56
N LYS A 63 -18.60 2.09 5.12
CA LYS A 63 -18.63 1.77 6.55
C LYS A 63 -17.51 0.80 6.94
N LEU A 64 -17.29 -0.24 6.14
CA LEU A 64 -16.23 -1.24 6.36
C LEU A 64 -14.84 -0.61 6.26
N LEU A 65 -14.56 0.12 5.18
CA LEU A 65 -13.28 0.80 5.00
C LEU A 65 -13.04 1.85 6.10
N SER A 66 -14.06 2.62 6.50
CA SER A 66 -13.95 3.55 7.64
C SER A 66 -13.67 2.86 8.97
N LEU A 67 -14.06 1.60 9.15
CA LEU A 67 -13.63 0.82 10.30
C LEU A 67 -12.15 0.48 10.12
N ASP A 68 -11.75 -0.07 8.98
CA ASP A 68 -10.37 -0.49 8.73
C ASP A 68 -9.34 0.65 8.82
N MET A 69 -9.69 1.88 8.38
CA MET A 69 -8.83 3.06 8.49
C MET A 69 -8.47 3.42 9.94
N ARG A 70 -9.28 2.99 10.92
CA ARG A 70 -9.05 3.21 12.36
C ARG A 70 -8.25 2.09 13.02
N VAL A 71 -7.90 1.03 12.27
CA VAL A 71 -6.94 0.03 12.73
C VAL A 71 -5.56 0.67 12.79
N VAL A 72 -4.84 0.41 13.88
CA VAL A 72 -3.56 1.09 14.17
C VAL A 72 -2.54 0.83 13.06
N ASP A 73 -2.41 -0.43 12.62
CA ASP A 73 -1.50 -0.86 11.57
C ASP A 73 -2.05 -0.55 10.14
N PRO A 74 -1.38 0.30 9.35
CA PRO A 74 -1.77 0.61 7.98
C PRO A 74 -1.74 -0.60 7.02
N ALA A 75 -0.99 -1.66 7.35
CA ALA A 75 -0.97 -2.88 6.54
C ALA A 75 -2.37 -3.49 6.37
N TRP A 76 -3.25 -3.30 7.36
CA TRP A 76 -4.61 -3.83 7.36
C TRP A 76 -5.47 -3.22 6.26
N ILE A 77 -5.51 -1.89 6.20
CA ILE A 77 -6.25 -1.18 5.16
C ILE A 77 -5.59 -1.37 3.79
N GLY A 78 -4.24 -1.35 3.72
CA GLY A 78 -3.49 -1.60 2.48
C GLY A 78 -3.80 -2.97 1.87
N MET A 79 -3.84 -4.03 2.67
CA MET A 79 -4.21 -5.37 2.19
C MET A 79 -5.62 -5.42 1.59
N LYS A 80 -6.59 -4.80 2.26
CA LYS A 80 -7.98 -4.76 1.78
C LYS A 80 -8.11 -3.95 0.49
N LEU A 81 -7.50 -2.77 0.42
CA LEU A 81 -7.52 -1.94 -0.78
C LEU A 81 -6.88 -2.65 -1.97
N ARG A 82 -5.73 -3.31 -1.78
CA ARG A 82 -5.09 -4.09 -2.84
C ARG A 82 -6.00 -5.21 -3.37
N LYS A 83 -6.80 -5.85 -2.52
CA LYS A 83 -7.78 -6.86 -2.97
C LYS A 83 -8.94 -6.28 -3.77
N LEU A 84 -9.25 -5.00 -3.61
CA LEU A 84 -10.31 -4.32 -4.35
C LEU A 84 -9.85 -3.81 -5.73
N LEU A 85 -8.54 -3.70 -5.99
CA LEU A 85 -8.00 -3.18 -7.25
C LEU A 85 -8.42 -4.00 -8.48
N ASP A 86 -8.57 -5.31 -8.31
CA ASP A 86 -8.95 -6.24 -9.38
C ASP A 86 -10.42 -6.67 -9.32
N TYR A 87 -11.23 -6.02 -8.46
CA TYR A 87 -12.65 -6.34 -8.37
C TYR A 87 -13.40 -5.83 -9.60
N SER A 88 -14.06 -6.73 -10.32
CA SER A 88 -14.89 -6.39 -11.49
C SER A 88 -16.37 -6.35 -11.14
N GLU A 89 -17.08 -5.39 -11.73
CA GLU A 89 -18.53 -5.30 -11.68
C GLU A 89 -19.10 -5.49 -13.10
N PRO A 90 -20.26 -6.15 -13.28
CA PRO A 90 -20.88 -6.26 -14.59
C PRO A 90 -21.17 -4.88 -15.19
N PHE A 91 -20.55 -4.56 -16.33
CA PHE A 91 -20.65 -3.26 -17.01
C PHE A 91 -20.19 -2.05 -16.16
N GLY A 92 -19.41 -2.30 -15.11
CA GLY A 92 -18.89 -1.25 -14.22
C GLY A 92 -17.52 -0.71 -14.64
N ASP A 93 -16.91 -1.28 -15.69
CA ASP A 93 -15.62 -0.82 -16.19
C ASP A 93 -15.71 0.53 -16.88
N PHE A 94 -14.68 1.36 -16.69
CA PHE A 94 -14.63 2.70 -17.24
C PHE A 94 -13.19 3.23 -17.31
N MET A 95 -12.98 4.22 -18.18
CA MET A 95 -11.69 4.87 -18.33
C MET A 95 -11.55 6.04 -17.38
N ALA A 96 -10.46 6.09 -16.61
CA ALA A 96 -10.15 7.21 -15.73
C ALA A 96 -8.64 7.43 -15.63
N PHE A 97 -8.24 8.59 -15.10
CA PHE A 97 -6.82 8.93 -14.91
C PHE A 97 -6.17 8.02 -13.88
N VAL A 98 -4.92 7.63 -14.14
CA VAL A 98 -4.09 7.00 -13.12
C VAL A 98 -3.68 8.08 -12.11
N PRO A 99 -4.02 7.95 -10.81
CA PRO A 99 -3.70 8.99 -9.83
C PRO A 99 -2.20 9.32 -9.80
N GLY A 100 -1.87 10.62 -9.76
CA GLY A 100 -0.48 11.10 -9.85
C GLY A 100 0.10 11.15 -11.28
N SER A 101 -0.66 10.75 -12.30
CA SER A 101 -0.23 10.70 -13.69
C SER A 101 -1.19 11.43 -14.63
N ARG A 102 -0.72 11.78 -15.83
CA ARG A 102 -1.56 12.27 -16.93
C ARG A 102 -2.09 11.16 -17.83
N LYS A 103 -1.71 9.91 -17.56
CA LYS A 103 -2.19 8.74 -18.29
C LYS A 103 -3.59 8.36 -17.83
N GLN A 104 -4.40 7.86 -18.77
CA GLN A 104 -5.66 7.20 -18.47
C GLN A 104 -5.53 5.70 -18.72
N GLN A 105 -6.31 4.92 -17.99
CA GLN A 105 -6.46 3.49 -18.21
C GLN A 105 -7.90 3.07 -17.92
N THR A 106 -8.27 1.88 -18.38
CA THR A 106 -9.54 1.26 -17.99
C THR A 106 -9.40 0.64 -16.60
N TRP A 107 -10.34 0.96 -15.72
CA TRP A 107 -10.50 0.35 -14.40
C TRP A 107 -11.63 -0.67 -14.44
N PRO A 108 -11.51 -1.81 -13.74
CA PRO A 108 -12.48 -2.92 -13.84
C PRO A 108 -13.82 -2.65 -13.14
N SER A 109 -13.88 -1.64 -12.27
CA SER A 109 -15.09 -1.21 -11.56
C SER A 109 -14.90 0.15 -10.89
N THR A 110 -16.00 0.78 -10.48
CA THR A 110 -15.97 1.98 -9.61
C THR A 110 -15.27 1.68 -8.29
N VAL A 111 -15.50 0.50 -7.70
CA VAL A 111 -14.86 0.07 -6.45
C VAL A 111 -13.33 -0.01 -6.58
N ALA A 112 -12.83 -0.56 -7.69
CA ALA A 112 -11.40 -0.63 -7.96
C ALA A 112 -10.77 0.76 -8.08
N TYR A 113 -11.45 1.70 -8.74
CA TYR A 113 -10.97 3.07 -8.86
C TYR A 113 -10.99 3.82 -7.52
N ILE A 114 -12.05 3.65 -6.71
CA ILE A 114 -12.10 4.15 -5.32
C ILE A 114 -10.90 3.61 -4.53
N ALA A 115 -10.61 2.32 -4.63
CA ALA A 115 -9.49 1.71 -3.91
C ALA A 115 -8.14 2.33 -4.34
N GLN A 116 -7.92 2.52 -5.65
CA GLN A 116 -6.72 3.18 -6.16
C GLN A 116 -6.60 4.62 -5.64
N LEU A 117 -7.69 5.39 -5.64
CA LEU A 117 -7.69 6.77 -5.14
C LEU A 117 -7.35 6.84 -3.65
N ILE A 118 -7.85 5.90 -2.84
CA ILE A 118 -7.50 5.80 -1.43
C ILE A 118 -6.03 5.44 -1.27
N ILE A 119 -5.51 4.44 -2.00
CA ILE A 119 -4.07 4.09 -1.97
C ILE A 119 -3.23 5.31 -2.32
N HIS A 120 -3.59 6.03 -3.38
CA HIS A 120 -2.87 7.24 -3.78
C HIS A 120 -2.85 8.28 -2.67
N ARG A 121 -3.99 8.53 -2.00
CA ARG A 121 -4.02 9.47 -0.88
C ARG A 121 -3.16 9.01 0.30
N TYR A 122 -3.16 7.72 0.62
CA TYR A 122 -2.27 7.17 1.64
C TYR A 122 -0.78 7.31 1.26
N ALA A 123 -0.45 7.21 -0.03
CA ALA A 123 0.90 7.44 -0.53
C ALA A 123 1.31 8.91 -0.44
N MET A 124 0.41 9.85 -0.76
CA MET A 124 0.65 11.29 -0.57
C MET A 124 0.92 11.65 0.90
N LEU A 125 0.35 10.91 1.85
CA LEU A 125 0.54 11.09 3.28
C LEU A 125 1.78 10.35 3.83
N GLY A 126 2.51 9.60 2.99
CA GLY A 126 3.68 8.83 3.41
C GLY A 126 3.35 7.65 4.32
N ILE A 127 2.15 7.08 4.22
CA ILE A 127 1.71 5.93 5.03
C ILE A 127 1.90 4.62 4.26
N LEU A 128 1.44 4.60 3.00
CA LEU A 128 1.62 3.47 2.08
C LEU A 128 2.55 3.90 0.93
N ASP A 129 3.07 2.94 0.17
CA ASP A 129 3.63 3.19 -1.15
C ASP A 129 2.52 3.25 -2.23
N GLU A 130 2.92 3.52 -3.46
CA GLU A 130 2.02 3.62 -4.62
C GLU A 130 1.33 2.28 -4.97
N ALA A 131 1.86 1.15 -4.47
CA ALA A 131 1.31 -0.18 -4.63
C ALA A 131 0.40 -0.60 -3.46
N GLY A 132 0.25 0.23 -2.43
CA GLY A 132 -0.61 -0.02 -1.27
C GLY A 132 0.03 -0.86 -0.16
N PHE A 133 1.36 -0.94 -0.11
CA PHE A 133 2.10 -1.56 0.99
C PHE A 133 2.56 -0.52 2.02
N PRO A 134 2.61 -0.85 3.33
CA PRO A 134 3.02 0.09 4.35
C PRO A 134 4.51 0.47 4.24
N LEU A 135 4.83 1.76 4.35
CA LEU A 135 6.23 2.22 4.37
C LEU A 135 6.94 1.87 5.68
N GLN A 136 6.19 1.71 6.77
CA GLN A 136 6.69 1.27 8.06
C GLN A 136 5.85 0.10 8.56
N GLN A 137 6.50 -1.04 8.80
CA GLN A 137 5.84 -2.21 9.37
C GLN A 137 5.73 -2.07 10.89
N MET A 138 4.50 -2.11 11.39
CA MET A 138 4.20 -2.04 12.83
C MET A 138 4.17 -3.43 13.49
N GLY A 139 4.26 -4.51 12.71
CA GLY A 139 4.37 -5.89 13.21
C GLY A 139 3.08 -6.50 13.78
N ILE A 140 1.92 -5.84 13.64
CA ILE A 140 0.63 -6.39 14.09
C ILE A 140 0.08 -7.40 13.07
N LEU A 141 0.34 -7.16 11.79
CA LEU A 141 0.14 -8.12 10.71
C LEU A 141 1.50 -8.59 10.20
N GLU A 142 1.85 -9.85 10.45
CA GLU A 142 2.86 -10.52 9.64
C GLU A 142 2.23 -10.82 8.27
N ALA A 143 2.68 -10.13 7.24
CA ALA A 143 2.43 -10.59 5.88
C ALA A 143 3.12 -11.95 5.72
N PRO A 144 2.47 -12.97 5.13
CA PRO A 144 3.20 -14.18 4.75
C PRO A 144 4.39 -13.74 3.91
N GLU A 145 5.59 -14.15 4.31
CA GLU A 145 6.80 -13.78 3.58
C GLU A 145 6.63 -14.21 2.12
N ASP A 146 6.73 -13.25 1.20
CA ASP A 146 6.89 -13.56 -0.22
C ASP A 146 8.19 -14.37 -0.34
N THR A 147 8.06 -15.69 -0.44
CA THR A 147 9.15 -16.65 -0.66
C THR A 147 9.85 -16.43 -2.01
N THR A 148 9.43 -15.43 -2.79
CA THR A 148 10.04 -14.98 -4.04
C THR A 148 11.05 -13.84 -3.86
N SER A 149 11.09 -13.21 -2.69
CA SER A 149 12.22 -12.35 -2.33
C SER A 149 13.41 -13.25 -2.02
N ASN A 150 14.33 -13.39 -2.98
CA ASN A 150 15.71 -13.84 -2.74
C ASN A 150 16.39 -12.90 -1.73
N LYS A 151 16.00 -12.97 -0.45
CA LYS A 151 16.84 -12.54 0.65
C LYS A 151 17.99 -13.54 0.68
N VAL A 152 19.00 -13.26 -0.13
CA VAL A 152 20.32 -13.87 0.02
C VAL A 152 20.78 -13.39 1.39
N LEU A 153 20.50 -14.19 2.43
CA LEU A 153 21.16 -14.06 3.71
C LEU A 153 22.66 -14.12 3.38
N PRO A 154 23.45 -13.07 3.66
CA PRO A 154 24.88 -13.10 3.36
C PRO A 154 25.48 -14.25 4.16
N THR A 155 25.78 -15.34 3.45
CA THR A 155 26.43 -16.50 4.04
C THR A 155 27.84 -16.04 4.38
N GLN A 156 28.14 -15.93 5.68
CA GLN A 156 29.45 -15.49 6.13
C GLN A 156 30.50 -16.48 5.61
N GLY A 157 31.39 -15.99 4.74
CA GLY A 157 32.46 -16.80 4.15
C GLY A 157 33.55 -17.14 5.17
N LYS A 158 34.46 -18.03 4.79
CA LYS A 158 35.68 -18.26 5.57
C LYS A 158 36.55 -17.00 5.58
N LEU A 159 37.42 -16.88 6.59
CA LEU A 159 38.42 -15.82 6.65
C LEU A 159 39.38 -15.95 5.46
N CYS A 160 39.53 -14.89 4.68
CA CYS A 160 40.54 -14.83 3.63
C CYS A 160 41.93 -14.64 4.24
N PRO A 161 42.93 -15.47 3.88
CA PRO A 161 44.30 -15.35 4.41
C PRO A 161 45.05 -14.12 3.88
N GLU A 162 44.61 -13.51 2.77
CA GLU A 162 45.28 -12.32 2.21
C GLU A 162 44.72 -11.01 2.76
N CYS A 163 43.39 -10.82 2.73
CA CYS A 163 42.76 -9.56 3.14
C CYS A 163 42.12 -9.60 4.54
N GLY A 164 42.07 -10.76 5.19
CA GLY A 164 41.47 -10.92 6.51
C GLY A 164 39.95 -10.79 6.58
N ASN A 165 39.26 -10.69 5.44
CA ASN A 165 37.81 -10.52 5.41
C ASN A 165 37.08 -11.87 5.37
N HIS A 166 35.91 -11.97 6.01
CA HIS A 166 35.09 -13.20 6.06
C HIS A 166 34.24 -13.41 4.80
N THR A 167 34.89 -13.38 3.64
CA THR A 167 34.23 -13.38 2.33
C THR A 167 34.83 -14.40 1.37
N MET A 168 35.56 -15.41 1.89
CA MET A 168 36.08 -16.51 1.10
C MET A 168 35.01 -17.59 0.92
N ILE A 169 34.61 -17.82 -0.32
CA ILE A 169 33.57 -18.78 -0.73
C ILE A 169 34.16 -19.84 -1.66
N ARG A 170 33.55 -21.02 -1.76
CA ARG A 170 33.96 -22.00 -2.78
C ARG A 170 33.26 -21.67 -4.10
N LYS A 171 34.02 -21.38 -5.15
CA LYS A 171 33.53 -21.12 -6.50
C LYS A 171 34.32 -21.98 -7.49
N ASP A 172 33.61 -22.75 -8.31
CA ASP A 172 34.19 -23.59 -9.37
C ASP A 172 35.27 -24.58 -8.86
N GLY A 173 35.08 -25.12 -7.65
CA GLY A 173 36.02 -26.06 -7.00
C GLY A 173 37.21 -25.42 -6.29
N CYS A 174 37.37 -24.10 -6.37
CA CYS A 174 38.43 -23.35 -5.69
C CYS A 174 37.87 -22.46 -4.58
N ASP A 175 38.67 -22.19 -3.55
CA ASP A 175 38.35 -21.09 -2.62
C ASP A 175 38.59 -19.74 -3.33
N PHE A 176 37.63 -18.83 -3.29
CA PHE A 176 37.67 -17.51 -3.93
C PHE A 176 37.19 -16.43 -2.97
N CYS A 177 37.98 -15.37 -2.78
CA CYS A 177 37.59 -14.23 -1.97
C CYS A 177 36.85 -13.19 -2.83
N THR A 178 35.61 -12.90 -2.49
CA THR A 178 34.82 -11.88 -3.21
C THR A 178 35.24 -10.44 -2.90
N ALA A 179 36.06 -10.21 -1.86
CA ALA A 179 36.51 -8.87 -1.49
C ALA A 179 37.81 -8.44 -2.21
N CYS A 180 38.81 -9.33 -2.31
CA CYS A 180 40.10 -9.00 -2.92
C CYS A 180 40.42 -9.82 -4.18
N GLY A 181 39.60 -10.82 -4.52
CA GLY A 181 39.82 -11.68 -5.70
C GLY A 181 40.84 -12.80 -5.49
N ALA A 182 41.36 -13.01 -4.28
CA ALA A 182 42.31 -14.09 -4.00
C ALA A 182 41.71 -15.48 -4.28
N VAL A 183 42.48 -16.34 -4.95
CA VAL A 183 42.12 -17.74 -5.24
C VAL A 183 43.00 -18.65 -4.38
N GLY A 184 42.36 -19.45 -3.52
CA GLY A 184 43.00 -20.42 -2.65
C GLY A 184 43.03 -21.83 -3.24
N THR A 185 43.08 -22.82 -2.37
CA THR A 185 43.14 -24.25 -2.73
C THR A 185 41.97 -24.67 -3.62
N CYS A 186 42.28 -25.36 -4.72
CA CYS A 186 41.33 -26.00 -5.61
C CYS A 186 41.33 -27.51 -5.34
N GLY A 187 40.16 -28.12 -5.15
CA GLY A 187 40.02 -29.55 -4.84
C GLY A 187 38.59 -30.05 -4.89
#